data_AF-A0A920UTP5-F1
#
_entry.id   AF-A0A920UTP5-F1
#
_cell.length_a   1.000
_cell.length_b   1.000
_cell.length_c   1.000
_cell.angle_alpha   90.00
_cell.angle_beta   90.00
_cell.angle_gamma   90.00
#
_symmetry.space_group_name_H-M   'P 1'
#
loop_
_entity.id
_entity.type
_entity.pdbx_description
1 polymer ?
#
loop_
_entity_poly.entity_id
_entity_poly.type
_entity_poly.pdbx_seq_one_letter_code
_entity_poly.pdbx_strand_id
1 'polypeptide(L)' 'MSKWIRFRRQNSQLDEFGRLVDEVDFDEQRVKVCVGDLFDNNESTDEILKVKDLNLLTPCWPGKMFGLWKKMLEAR' A
#
# COMPACT_ATOMS: atom_id res chain seq x y z
N MET A 1 0.19 -4.65 12.75
CA MET A 1 0.07 -3.34 12.06
C MET A 1 -0.46 -3.59 10.67
N SER A 2 -1.47 -2.85 10.23
CA SER A 2 -2.03 -3.00 8.88
C SER A 2 -1.04 -2.49 7.84
N LYS A 3 -0.75 -3.31 6.82
CA LYS A 3 0.08 -2.91 5.68
C LYS A 3 -0.82 -2.34 4.58
N TRP A 4 -0.46 -1.17 4.06
CA TRP A 4 -1.22 -0.45 3.05
C TRP A 4 -0.49 -0.44 1.71
N ILE A 5 -1.24 -0.52 0.62
CA ILE A 5 -0.69 -0.43 -0.72
C ILE A 5 -1.55 0.49 -1.59
N ARG A 6 -0.91 1.11 -2.58
CA ARG A 6 -1.55 1.79 -3.70
C ARG A 6 -1.34 0.98 -4.97
N PHE A 7 -2.35 0.92 -5.82
CA PHE A 7 -2.33 0.08 -7.00
C PHE A 7 -3.23 0.61 -8.12
N ARG A 8 -3.05 0.06 -9.32
CA ARG A 8 -4.04 0.10 -10.40
C ARG A 8 -4.42 -1.32 -10.78
N ARG A 9 -5.69 -1.53 -11.10
CA ARG A 9 -6.12 -2.78 -11.76
C ARG A 9 -5.50 -2.89 -13.16
N GLN A 10 -5.34 -4.11 -13.64
CA GLN A 10 -4.97 -4.34 -15.04
C GLN A 10 -5.95 -3.59 -15.96
N ASN A 11 -5.41 -2.76 -16.86
CA ASN A 11 -6.17 -1.92 -17.79
C ASN A 11 -6.99 -0.76 -17.18
N SER A 12 -6.83 -0.44 -15.89
CA SER A 12 -7.42 0.76 -15.28
C SER A 12 -6.42 1.92 -15.26
N GLN A 13 -6.94 3.14 -15.43
CA GLN A 13 -6.18 4.38 -15.23
C GLN A 13 -6.41 4.99 -13.84
N LEU A 14 -7.29 4.39 -13.02
CA LEU A 14 -7.62 4.88 -11.70
C LEU A 14 -6.62 4.34 -10.67
N ASP A 15 -6.05 5.25 -9.89
CA ASP A 15 -5.26 4.92 -8.71
C ASP A 15 -6.20 4.54 -7.57
N GLU A 16 -6.03 3.34 -7.03
CA GLU A 16 -6.78 2.81 -5.90
C GLU A 16 -5.82 2.50 -4.75
N PHE A 17 -6.39 2.23 -3.56
CA PHE A 17 -5.62 1.85 -2.39
C PHE A 17 -6.38 0.86 -1.52
N GLY A 18 -5.65 0.15 -0.67
CA GLY A 18 -6.25 -0.83 0.21
C GLY A 18 -5.29 -1.42 1.23
N ARG A 19 -5.83 -2.33 2.05
CA ARG A 19 -5.13 -2.98 3.15
C ARG A 19 -4.81 -4.42 2.78
N LEU A 20 -3.58 -4.84 3.00
CA LEU A 20 -3.20 -6.25 2.89
C LEU A 20 -3.84 -7.02 4.06
N VAL A 21 -4.51 -8.13 3.75
CA VAL A 21 -5.29 -8.90 4.75
C VAL A 21 -4.66 -10.22 5.16
N ASP A 22 -3.61 -10.67 4.45
CA ASP A 22 -2.98 -11.97 4.68
C ASP A 22 -1.51 -11.83 5.10
N GLU A 23 -1.06 -12.75 5.96
CA GLU A 23 0.35 -12.94 6.32
C GLU A 23 0.98 -14.07 5.50
N VAL A 24 0.86 -13.98 4.18
CA VAL A 24 1.48 -14.90 3.21
C VAL A 24 2.50 -14.18 2.34
N ASP A 25 3.20 -14.93 1.48
CA ASP A 25 4.09 -14.37 0.46
C ASP A 25 3.38 -13.31 -0.37
N PHE A 26 4.10 -12.22 -0.67
CA PHE A 26 3.51 -10.99 -1.19
C PHE A 26 2.67 -11.18 -2.46
N ASP A 27 3.09 -12.04 -3.38
CA ASP A 27 2.37 -12.30 -4.63
C ASP A 27 1.03 -13.05 -4.43
N GLU A 28 0.91 -13.80 -3.33
CA GLU A 28 -0.32 -14.51 -2.95
C GLU A 28 -1.15 -13.72 -1.93
N GLN A 29 -0.69 -12.55 -1.51
CA GLN A 29 -1.47 -11.68 -0.63
C GLN A 29 -2.70 -11.13 -1.34
N ARG A 30 -3.72 -10.84 -0.54
CA ARG A 30 -4.92 -10.14 -0.98
C ARG A 30 -4.99 -8.74 -0.38
N VAL A 31 -5.61 -7.85 -1.12
CA VAL A 31 -5.91 -6.48 -0.71
C VAL A 31 -7.41 -6.30 -0.57
N LYS A 32 -7.84 -5.76 0.58
CA LYS A 32 -9.20 -5.25 0.77
C LYS A 32 -9.26 -3.81 0.30
N VAL A 33 -10.04 -3.54 -0.74
CA VAL A 33 -10.10 -2.24 -1.41
C VAL A 33 -10.74 -1.21 -0.47
N CYS A 34 -10.20 0.00 -0.42
CA CYS A 34 -10.72 1.10 0.37
C CYS A 34 -11.12 2.29 -0.53
N VAL A 35 -12.06 3.10 -0.04
CA VAL A 35 -12.52 4.34 -0.67
C VAL A 35 -12.30 5.52 0.27
N GLY A 36 -12.32 6.74 -0.26
CA GLY A 36 -12.05 7.97 0.48
C GLY A 36 -10.61 8.44 0.34
N ASP A 37 -10.06 9.03 1.40
CA ASP A 37 -8.67 9.53 1.43
C ASP A 37 -7.74 8.60 2.22
N LEU A 38 -6.58 8.28 1.65
CA LEU A 38 -5.61 7.34 2.23
C LEU A 38 -5.13 7.73 3.63
N PHE A 39 -5.05 9.03 3.94
CA PHE A 39 -4.53 9.56 5.19
C PHE A 39 -5.59 10.22 6.07
N ASP A 40 -6.81 10.33 5.58
CA ASP A 40 -7.96 10.87 6.30
C ASP A 40 -9.13 9.86 6.28
N ASN A 41 -10.34 10.31 5.98
CA ASN A 41 -11.56 9.50 6.10
C ASN A 41 -11.64 8.44 5.00
N ASN A 42 -11.07 7.26 5.26
CA ASN A 42 -11.22 6.07 4.42
C ASN A 42 -12.06 4.97 5.07
N GLU A 43 -12.73 4.21 4.21
CA GLU A 43 -13.52 3.04 4.60
C GLU A 43 -13.18 1.85 3.71
N SER A 44 -13.17 0.66 4.31
CA SER A 44 -12.97 -0.58 3.56
C SER A 44 -14.27 -0.98 2.87
N THR A 45 -14.18 -1.28 1.59
CA THR A 45 -15.25 -1.92 0.82
C THR A 45 -15.25 -3.43 1.07
N ASP A 46 -16.27 -4.14 0.59
CA ASP A 46 -16.30 -5.61 0.64
C ASP A 46 -15.47 -6.29 -0.47
N GLU A 47 -14.82 -5.51 -1.33
CA GLU A 47 -14.05 -6.03 -2.44
C GLU A 47 -12.64 -6.49 -2.02
N ILE A 48 -12.25 -7.66 -2.51
CA ILE A 48 -10.94 -8.28 -2.26
C ILE A 48 -10.29 -8.66 -3.59
N LEU A 49 -9.06 -8.20 -3.81
CA LEU A 49 -8.27 -8.46 -5.02
C LEU A 49 -6.96 -9.18 -4.66
N LYS A 50 -6.40 -9.97 -5.58
CA LYS A 50 -5.07 -10.57 -5.39
C LYS A 50 -4.00 -9.59 -5.84
N VAL A 51 -2.91 -9.47 -5.08
CA VAL A 51 -1.82 -8.54 -5.38
C VAL A 51 -1.19 -8.80 -6.74
N LYS A 52 -1.02 -10.06 -7.15
CA LYS A 52 -0.47 -10.43 -8.47
C LYS A 52 -1.25 -9.93 -9.68
N ASP A 53 -2.52 -9.58 -9.49
CA ASP A 53 -3.39 -9.08 -10.56
C ASP A 53 -3.37 -7.54 -10.63
N LEU A 54 -2.48 -6.87 -9.89
CA LEU A 54 -2.44 -5.43 -9.72
C LEU A 54 -1.09 -4.85 -10.15
N ASN A 55 -1.13 -3.65 -10.71
CA ASN A 55 0.06 -2.83 -10.93
C ASN A 55 0.32 -2.00 -9.67
N LEU A 56 1.39 -2.31 -8.94
CA LEU A 56 1.73 -1.61 -7.70
C LEU A 56 2.31 -0.23 -7.97
N LEU A 57 1.88 0.73 -7.15
CA LEU A 57 2.33 2.11 -7.19
C LEU A 57 3.19 2.43 -5.97
N THR A 58 3.80 3.62 -5.97
CA THR A 58 4.39 4.17 -4.74
C THR A 58 3.31 4.28 -3.65
N PRO A 59 3.63 3.89 -2.40
CA PRO A 59 2.62 3.74 -1.34
C PRO A 59 1.92 5.05 -0.99
N CYS A 60 2.55 6.19 -1.28
CA CYS A 60 1.96 7.51 -1.16
C CYS A 60 2.66 8.53 -2.05
N TRP A 61 2.12 9.76 -2.05
CA TRP A 61 2.75 10.95 -2.63
C TRP A 61 3.34 11.83 -1.52
N PRO A 62 4.60 11.60 -1.12
CA PRO A 62 5.22 12.44 -0.11
C PRO A 62 5.44 13.86 -0.65
N GLY A 63 4.95 14.88 0.05
CA GLY A 63 5.17 16.28 -0.34
C GLY A 63 6.63 16.72 -0.20
N LYS A 64 7.39 16.09 0.72
CA LYS A 64 8.83 16.27 0.93
C LYS A 64 9.44 14.95 1.41
N MET A 65 10.70 14.72 1.07
CA MET A 65 11.47 13.56 1.53
C MET A 65 12.72 14.04 2.27
N PHE A 66 12.88 13.64 3.53
CA PHE A 66 14.03 13.99 4.36
C PHE A 66 14.90 12.75 4.58
N GLY A 67 16.18 12.85 4.23
CA GLY A 67 17.17 11.81 4.49
C GLY A 67 18.03 12.17 5.70
N LEU A 68 18.33 11.18 6.55
CA LEU A 68 19.26 11.32 7.66
C LEU A 68 20.51 10.50 7.39
N TRP A 69 21.68 11.13 7.50
CA TRP A 69 22.98 10.47 7.36
C TRP A 69 23.54 10.10 8.74
N LYS A 70 24.15 8.91 8.88
CA LYS A 70 24.73 8.36 10.14
C LYS A 70 23.76 8.28 11.33
N LYS A 71 22.61 7.62 11.14
CA LYS A 71 21.61 7.36 12.21
C LYS A 71 21.80 6.04 12.97
N MET A 72 22.69 5.15 12.50
CA MET A 72 23.02 3.90 13.19
C MET A 72 24.21 4.12 14.13
N LEU A 73 24.06 3.79 15.41
CA LEU A 73 25.19 3.60 16.31
C LEU A 73 25.76 2.19 16.04
N GLU A 74 27.04 2.11 15.72
CA GLU A 74 27.76 0.84 15.56
C GLU A 74 27.89 0.21 16.95
N ALA A 75 27.10 -0.83 17.24
CA ALA A 75 27.21 -1.57 18.48
C ALA A 75 28.54 -2.34 18.47
N ARG A 76 29.44 -2.00 19.40
CA ARG A 76 30.65 -2.77 19.70
C ARG A 76 30.37 -3.83 20.76
#